data_AF-A0AA41ERD6-F1
#
_entry.id   AF-A0AA41ERD6-F1
#
_cell.length_a   1.000
_cell.length_b   1.000
_cell.length_c   1.000
_cell.angle_alpha   90.00
_cell.angle_beta   90.00
_cell.angle_gamma   90.00
#
_symmetry.space_group_name_H-M   'P 1'
#
loop_
_entity.id
_entity.type
_entity.pdbx_description
1 polymer ?
#
loop_
_entity_poly.entity_id
_entity_poly.type
_entity_poly.pdbx_seq_one_letter_code
_entity_poly.pdbx_strand_id
1 'polypeptide(L)' 'MKVKDDDTFALAVVQSSSDKMSVEEKLDLYLKARTLAKKHNREEPTPTATAKTFHLD' A
#
# COMPACT_ATOMS: atom_id res chain seq x y z
N MET A 1 -7.82 2.54 -5.66
CA MET A 1 -7.61 3.11 -4.30
C MET A 1 -6.11 3.21 -4.11
N LYS A 2 -5.52 4.41 -4.00
CA LYS A 2 -4.06 4.54 -3.83
C LYS A 2 -3.69 4.03 -2.43
N VAL A 3 -2.71 3.15 -2.34
CA VAL A 3 -2.15 2.75 -1.05
C VAL A 3 -1.38 3.97 -0.53
N LYS A 4 -1.95 4.70 0.43
CA LYS A 4 -1.33 5.94 0.94
C LYS A 4 0.04 5.67 1.60
N ASP A 5 0.17 4.50 2.21
CA ASP A 5 1.37 4.04 2.90
C ASP A 5 1.69 2.60 2.46
N ASP A 6 2.64 2.45 1.52
CA ASP A 6 3.07 1.14 1.00
C ASP A 6 3.49 0.18 2.13
N ASP A 7 4.06 0.74 3.20
CA ASP A 7 4.49 0.01 4.39
C ASP A 7 3.29 -0.49 5.21
N THR A 8 2.22 0.30 5.35
CA THR A 8 0.98 -0.14 6.03
C THR A 8 0.31 -1.28 5.29
N PHE A 9 0.27 -1.23 3.95
CA PHE A 9 -0.23 -2.34 3.14
C PHE A 9 0.63 -3.60 3.30
N ALA A 10 1.95 -3.45 3.21
CA ALA A 10 2.87 -4.57 3.35
C ALA A 10 2.78 -5.22 4.74
N LEU A 11 2.64 -4.42 5.81
CA LEU A 11 2.41 -4.92 7.16
C LEU A 11 1.08 -5.67 7.28
N ALA A 12 -0.01 -5.15 6.70
CA ALA A 12 -1.30 -5.83 6.74
C ALA A 12 -1.25 -7.20 6.04
N VAL A 13 -0.55 -7.29 4.90
CA VAL A 13 -0.34 -8.56 4.20
C VAL A 13 0.41 -9.56 5.08
N VAL A 14 1.50 -9.14 5.74
CA VAL A 14 2.25 -10.00 6.66
C VAL A 14 1.42 -10.39 7.88
N GLN A 15 0.60 -9.49 8.44
CA GLN A 15 -0.27 -9.79 9.58
C GLN A 15 -1.40 -10.76 9.23
N SER A 16 -1.84 -10.78 7.96
CA SER A 16 -2.83 -11.73 7.47
C SER A 16 -2.25 -13.10 7.08
N SER A 17 -0.91 -13.25 7.11
CA SER A 17 -0.24 -14.48 6.72
C SER A 17 -0.25 -15.53 7.83
N SER A 18 0.11 -16.77 7.50
CA SER A 18 0.10 -17.88 8.46
C SER A 18 1.11 -17.67 9.59
N ASP A 19 0.71 -17.95 10.83
CA ASP A 19 1.58 -17.94 12.01
C ASP A 19 2.74 -18.94 11.91
N LYS A 20 2.64 -19.93 11.02
CA LYS A 20 3.67 -20.95 10.79
C LYS A 20 4.81 -20.47 9.88
N MET A 21 4.70 -19.29 9.29
CA MET A 21 5.78 -18.74 8.46
C MET A 21 6.97 -18.34 9.33
N SER A 22 8.18 -18.63 8.84
CA SER A 22 9.42 -18.16 9.45
C SER A 22 9.53 -16.63 9.37
N VAL A 23 10.43 -16.07 10.17
CA VAL A 23 10.73 -14.64 10.13
C VAL A 23 11.24 -14.22 8.74
N GLU A 24 12.04 -15.07 8.10
CA GLU A 24 12.61 -14.83 6.76
C GLU A 24 11.52 -14.83 5.69
N GLU A 25 10.56 -15.75 5.77
CA GLU A 25 9.42 -15.81 4.85
C GLU A 25 8.50 -14.60 5.03
N LYS A 26 8.29 -14.15 6.27
CA LYS A 26 7.52 -12.93 6.57
C LYS A 26 8.23 -11.67 6.04
N LEU A 27 9.56 -11.62 6.10
CA LEU A 27 10.36 -10.53 5.54
C LEU A 27 10.30 -10.49 4.02
N ASP A 28 10.41 -11.64 3.35
CA ASP A 28 10.27 -11.73 1.89
C ASP A 28 8.86 -11.32 1.44
N LEU A 29 7.82 -11.78 2.15
CA LEU A 29 6.43 -11.40 1.89
C LEU A 29 6.22 -9.88 2.03
N TYR A 30 6.80 -9.26 3.06
CA TYR A 30 6.78 -7.81 3.26
C TYR A 30 7.36 -7.06 2.04
N LEU A 31 8.56 -7.44 1.59
CA LEU A 31 9.24 -6.79 0.48
C LEU A 31 8.45 -6.92 -0.83
N LYS A 32 7.87 -8.09 -1.08
CA LYS A 32 6.99 -8.33 -2.24
C LYS A 32 5.74 -7.47 -2.19
N ALA A 33 5.04 -7.44 -1.05
CA ALA A 33 3.82 -6.65 -0.87
C ALA A 33 4.07 -5.15 -1.05
N ARG A 34 5.16 -4.64 -0.48
CA ARG A 34 5.59 -3.24 -0.64
C ARG A 34 5.91 -2.90 -2.10
N THR A 35 6.59 -3.80 -2.80
CA THR A 35 6.91 -3.63 -4.23
C THR A 35 5.65 -3.60 -5.08
N LEU A 36 4.66 -4.45 -4.74
CA LEU A 36 3.37 -4.48 -5.42
C LEU A 36 2.57 -3.18 -5.19
N ALA A 37 2.52 -2.69 -3.94
CA ALA A 37 1.89 -1.41 -3.61
C ALA A 37 2.51 -0.25 -4.40
N LYS A 38 3.85 -0.19 -4.49
CA LYS A 38 4.57 0.80 -5.29
C LYS A 38 4.22 0.73 -6.77
N LYS A 39 4.17 -0.48 -7.35
CA LYS A 39 3.78 -0.68 -8.76
C LYS A 39 2.36 -0.20 -9.01
N HIS A 40 1.42 -0.62 -8.17
CA HIS A 40 0.02 -0.19 -8.26
C HIS A 40 -0.11 1.34 -8.16
N ASN A 41 0.61 1.97 -7.23
CA ASN A 41 0.60 3.42 -7.05
C ASN A 41 1.22 4.20 -8.23
N ARG A 42 2.09 3.54 -9.01
CA ARG A 42 2.74 4.10 -10.21
C ARG A 42 1.87 3.94 -11.46
N GLU A 43 1.19 2.81 -11.60
CA GLU A 43 0.37 2.47 -12.78
C GLU A 43 -1.03 3.08 -12.68
N GLU A 44 -1.57 3.24 -11.48
CA GLU A 44 -2.81 3.97 -11.21
C GLU A 44 -2.53 5.21 -10.34
N PRO A 45 -1.96 6.30 -10.90
CA PRO A 45 -1.92 7.55 -10.18
C PRO A 45 -3.38 8.00 -9.99
N THR A 46 -3.92 7.87 -8.77
CA THR A 46 -5.21 8.50 -8.46
C THR A 46 -5.10 9.97 -8.85
N PRO A 47 -6.09 10.54 -9.54
CA PRO A 47 -6.13 11.98 -9.75
C PRO A 47 -6.01 12.59 -8.36
N THR A 48 -4.93 13.35 -8.14
CA THR A 48 -4.77 14.21 -6.98
C THR A 48 -6.13 14.82 -6.75
N ALA A 49 -6.71 14.64 -5.56
CA ALA A 49 -7.96 15.26 -5.21
C ALA A 49 -7.79 16.76 -5.47
N THR A 50 -8.24 17.23 -6.62
CA THR A 50 -8.25 18.63 -6.98
C THR A 50 -9.13 19.25 -5.92
N ALA A 51 -8.48 19.94 -4.99
CA ALA A 51 -9.12 20.72 -3.96
C ALA A 51 -10.18 21.59 -4.63
N LYS A 52 -11.45 21.18 -4.56
CA LYS A 52 -12.55 22.11 -4.77
C LYS A 52 -12.60 22.96 -3.51
N THR A 53 -11.78 24.01 -3.50
CA THR A 53 -12.01 25.19 -2.69
C THR A 53 -13.36 25.74 -3.15
N PHE A 54 -14.43 25.42 -2.44
CA PHE A 54 -15.72 26.07 -2.62
C PHE A 54 -15.52 27.55 -2.27
N HIS A 55 -15.48 28.42 -3.28
CA HIS A 55 -15.80 29.83 -3.08
C HIS A 55 -17.31 29.92 -3.30
N LEU A 56 -18.06 30.17 -2.23
CA LEU A 56 -19.41 30.72 -2.36
C LEU A 56 -19.21 32.23 -2.58
N ASP A 57 -19.52 32.69 -3.78
CA ASP A 57 -20.00 34.07 -4.00
C ASP A 57 -21.43 34.22 -3.44
#